data_AF-A0A1A7ZM95-F1
#
_entry.id   AF-A0A1A7ZM95-F1
#
_cell.length_a   1.000
_cell.length_b   1.000
_cell.length_c   1.000
_cell.angle_alpha   90.00
_cell.angle_beta   90.00
_cell.angle_gamma   90.00
#
_symmetry.space_group_name_H-M   'P 1'
#
loop_
_entity.id
_entity.type
_entity.pdbx_description
1 polymer ?
#
loop_
_entity_poly.entity_id
_entity_poly.type
_entity_poly.pdbx_seq_one_letter_code
_entity_poly.pdbx_strand_id
1 'polypeptide(L)'
;FEFVAGLKTKLQSPAKVVSVFDKITMQGEKGAVATVDLPLDLWDFDTLQLDLSLSCPSRRDSSCAQWDHTVQLFLCCDELSSFCNTELGRWITAFRRGIGRWLTDVSPLLPLLNRNRCTFTLKTVPWAMPWIASLSLRFSISNQTDVDGARKLHPFRVMPLFSGGTFDKSYNKRYWPTKLPIPKSSKKVELYAVITGHGSDENGCGEFCVTSHHFLINSIYNNTLTFDSAGTALGCTMRVKDGAVPNEHGTWLYGRGGWCDGLQVDPWRVDITKQLDLSESESNTVVYFGLFDGMDPDPAQQPGYIIMSSFLIFYK
;
A
#
# COMPACT_ATOMS: atom_id res chain seq x y z
N PHE A 1 -0.38 -22.63 7.53
CA PHE A 1 -1.23 -23.53 6.72
C PHE A 1 -2.64 -22.99 6.51
N GLU A 2 -3.22 -22.26 7.47
CA GLU A 2 -4.54 -21.61 7.32
C GLU A 2 -4.58 -20.49 6.27
N PHE A 3 -3.55 -19.63 6.21
CA PHE A 3 -3.47 -18.56 5.22
C PHE A 3 -3.64 -19.06 3.78
N VAL A 4 -2.88 -20.09 3.38
CA VAL A 4 -2.90 -20.61 2.01
C VAL A 4 -4.28 -21.19 1.67
N ALA A 5 -4.93 -21.87 2.61
CA ALA A 5 -6.29 -22.37 2.44
C ALA A 5 -7.27 -21.20 2.28
N GLY A 6 -7.21 -20.20 3.16
CA GLY A 6 -8.04 -18.99 3.08
C GLY A 6 -7.84 -18.20 1.78
N LEU A 7 -6.59 -18.07 1.32
CA LEU A 7 -6.25 -17.44 0.05
C LEU A 7 -6.85 -18.22 -1.13
N LYS A 8 -6.73 -19.56 -1.15
CA LYS A 8 -7.34 -20.39 -2.19
C LYS A 8 -8.86 -20.21 -2.24
N THR A 9 -9.53 -20.19 -1.09
CA THR A 9 -10.97 -19.93 -1.00
C THR A 9 -11.32 -18.55 -1.57
N LYS A 10 -10.60 -17.49 -1.18
CA LYS A 10 -10.82 -16.14 -1.71
C LYS A 10 -10.60 -16.05 -3.23
N LEU A 11 -9.60 -16.77 -3.76
CA LEU A 11 -9.30 -16.81 -5.19
C LEU A 11 -10.35 -17.59 -6.01
N GLN A 12 -11.09 -18.49 -5.38
CA GLN A 12 -12.22 -19.20 -5.98
C GLN A 12 -13.52 -18.39 -5.97
N SER A 13 -13.60 -17.33 -5.16
CA SER A 13 -14.75 -16.42 -5.15
C SER A 13 -14.98 -15.80 -6.54
N PRO A 14 -16.25 -15.69 -6.99
CA PRO A 14 -16.58 -15.07 -8.27
C PRO A 14 -16.01 -13.66 -8.38
N ALA A 15 -15.26 -13.41 -9.45
CA ALA A 15 -14.71 -12.11 -9.79
C ALA A 15 -14.51 -12.03 -11.31
N LYS A 16 -14.68 -10.83 -11.87
CA LYS A 16 -14.16 -10.51 -13.20
C LYS A 16 -12.64 -10.31 -13.07
N VAL A 17 -11.88 -11.22 -13.68
CA VAL A 17 -10.41 -11.22 -13.60
C VAL A 17 -9.82 -10.64 -14.88
N VAL A 18 -8.94 -9.64 -14.75
CA VAL A 18 -8.13 -9.08 -15.83
C VAL A 18 -6.67 -9.41 -15.56
N SER A 19 -6.06 -10.24 -16.41
CA SER A 19 -4.65 -10.56 -16.31
C SER A 19 -3.81 -9.37 -16.80
N VAL A 20 -2.89 -8.90 -15.96
CA VAL A 20 -1.98 -7.79 -16.28
C VAL A 20 -0.61 -8.35 -16.64
N PHE A 21 -0.09 -9.25 -15.80
CA PHE A 21 1.17 -9.95 -16.05
C PHE A 21 0.94 -11.45 -15.91
N ASP A 22 1.45 -12.23 -16.86
CA ASP A 22 1.53 -13.69 -16.76
C ASP A 22 2.98 -14.14 -16.88
N LYS A 23 3.58 -14.48 -15.74
CA LYS A 23 4.96 -15.00 -15.61
C LYS A 23 5.98 -14.16 -16.36
N ILE A 24 5.93 -12.85 -16.15
CA ILE A 24 6.85 -11.89 -16.77
C ILE A 24 8.03 -11.63 -15.84
N THR A 25 9.22 -11.53 -16.43
CA THR A 25 10.41 -11.10 -15.70
C THR A 25 10.31 -9.62 -15.31
N MET A 26 10.35 -9.33 -14.02
CA MET A 26 10.50 -7.99 -13.45
C MET A 26 11.97 -7.76 -13.08
N GLN A 27 12.65 -6.85 -13.79
CA GLN A 27 14.05 -6.48 -13.54
C GLN A 27 14.38 -5.12 -14.18
N GLY A 28 15.38 -4.41 -13.65
CA GLY A 28 15.91 -3.19 -14.26
C GLY A 28 15.03 -1.97 -14.04
N GLU A 29 15.46 -0.84 -14.61
CA GLU A 29 14.80 0.48 -14.45
C GLU A 29 13.32 0.48 -14.80
N LYS A 30 12.94 -0.29 -15.84
CA LYS A 30 11.55 -0.34 -16.31
C LYS A 30 10.66 -1.25 -15.48
N GLY A 31 11.22 -2.28 -14.81
CA GLY A 31 10.43 -3.37 -14.25
C GLY A 31 9.61 -4.11 -15.31
N ALA A 32 8.44 -4.61 -14.92
CA ALA A 32 7.44 -5.19 -15.82
C ALA A 32 6.36 -4.15 -16.16
N VAL A 33 6.06 -3.96 -17.43
CA VAL A 33 5.08 -2.98 -17.92
C VAL A 33 4.07 -3.65 -18.83
N ALA A 34 2.79 -3.39 -18.62
CA ALA A 34 1.71 -3.87 -19.47
C ALA A 34 0.58 -2.84 -19.55
N THR A 35 0.02 -2.66 -20.74
CA THR A 35 -1.21 -1.89 -20.93
C THR A 35 -2.35 -2.86 -21.16
N VAL A 36 -3.41 -2.74 -20.38
CA VAL A 36 -4.57 -3.63 -20.45
C VAL A 36 -5.86 -2.85 -20.66
N ASP A 37 -6.80 -3.48 -21.34
CA ASP A 37 -8.17 -3.01 -21.42
C ASP A 37 -8.95 -3.47 -20.18
N LEU A 38 -9.57 -2.52 -19.51
CA LEU A 38 -10.39 -2.73 -18.32
C LEU A 38 -11.85 -2.95 -18.71
N PRO A 39 -12.66 -3.58 -17.82
CA PRO A 39 -14.08 -3.78 -18.08
C PRO A 39 -14.81 -2.44 -18.30
N LEU A 40 -15.80 -2.40 -19.19
CA LEU A 40 -16.58 -1.17 -19.44
C LEU A 40 -17.51 -0.85 -18.26
N ASP A 41 -17.87 -1.87 -17.50
CA ASP A 41 -18.71 -1.90 -16.31
C ASP A 41 -17.92 -1.76 -15.00
N LEU A 42 -16.73 -1.14 -15.03
CA LEU A 42 -15.88 -0.94 -13.84
C LEU A 42 -16.64 -0.38 -12.61
N TRP A 43 -17.60 0.52 -12.87
CA TRP A 43 -18.39 1.19 -11.83
C TRP A 43 -19.47 0.31 -11.19
N ASP A 44 -19.78 -0.85 -11.78
CA ASP A 44 -20.71 -1.82 -11.20
C ASP A 44 -20.04 -2.65 -10.08
N PHE A 45 -18.71 -2.66 -10.04
CA PHE A 45 -17.94 -3.35 -9.01
C PHE A 45 -17.72 -2.45 -7.79
N ASP A 46 -17.75 -3.06 -6.61
CA ASP A 46 -17.48 -2.38 -5.33
C ASP A 46 -16.15 -2.81 -4.71
N THR A 47 -15.52 -3.82 -5.30
CA THR A 47 -14.33 -4.48 -4.78
C THR A 47 -13.29 -4.59 -5.89
N LEU A 48 -12.07 -4.15 -5.60
CA LEU A 48 -10.88 -4.36 -6.43
C LEU A 48 -9.77 -4.98 -5.59
N GLN A 49 -9.31 -6.16 -6.00
CA GLN A 49 -8.18 -6.83 -5.38
C GLN A 49 -7.06 -7.07 -6.38
N LEU A 50 -5.82 -6.95 -5.89
CA LEU A 50 -4.61 -7.26 -6.63
C LEU A 50 -4.17 -8.68 -6.24
N ASP A 51 -4.24 -9.60 -7.19
CA ASP A 51 -3.71 -10.96 -7.05
C ASP A 51 -2.31 -11.00 -7.64
N LEU A 52 -1.30 -10.73 -6.79
CA LEU A 52 0.11 -10.75 -7.16
C LEU A 52 0.74 -12.06 -6.69
N SER A 53 1.56 -12.67 -7.54
CA SER A 53 2.51 -13.69 -7.14
C SER A 53 3.91 -13.39 -7.67
N LEU A 54 4.90 -13.73 -6.86
CA LEU A 54 6.32 -13.65 -7.21
C LEU A 54 6.95 -15.04 -7.06
N SER A 55 7.79 -15.39 -8.02
CA SER A 55 8.52 -16.66 -8.03
C SER A 55 9.93 -16.47 -8.58
N CYS A 56 10.82 -17.42 -8.31
CA CYS A 56 12.17 -17.36 -8.87
C CYS A 56 12.15 -17.67 -10.39
N PRO A 57 13.13 -17.15 -11.15
CA PRO A 57 13.36 -17.51 -12.55
C PRO A 57 13.51 -19.01 -12.81
N SER A 58 14.03 -19.77 -11.84
CA SER A 58 14.14 -21.23 -11.91
C SER A 58 13.42 -21.90 -10.73
N ARG A 59 13.32 -23.23 -10.76
CA ARG A 59 12.78 -24.01 -9.63
C ARG A 59 13.62 -23.93 -8.35
N ARG A 60 14.83 -23.36 -8.41
CA ARG A 60 15.74 -23.24 -7.25
C ARG A 60 15.71 -21.83 -6.69
N ASP A 61 15.59 -21.75 -5.37
CA ASP A 61 15.69 -20.51 -4.58
C ASP A 61 16.95 -19.69 -4.90
N SER A 62 18.05 -20.35 -5.28
CA SER A 62 19.30 -19.69 -5.67
C SER A 62 19.17 -18.68 -6.83
N SER A 63 18.11 -18.79 -7.64
CA SER A 63 17.82 -17.89 -8.76
C SER A 63 16.98 -16.66 -8.37
N CYS A 64 16.37 -16.64 -7.18
CA CYS A 64 15.69 -15.46 -6.65
C CYS A 64 16.69 -14.42 -6.14
N ALA A 65 16.27 -13.15 -6.11
CA ALA A 65 17.00 -12.07 -5.46
C ALA A 65 17.40 -12.44 -4.03
N GLN A 66 18.65 -12.13 -3.68
CA GLN A 66 19.20 -12.49 -2.37
C GLN A 66 18.56 -11.66 -1.26
N TRP A 67 18.17 -10.43 -1.58
CA TRP A 67 17.69 -9.42 -0.66
C TRP A 67 16.19 -9.21 -0.81
N ASP A 68 15.60 -8.80 0.29
CA ASP A 68 14.28 -8.22 0.41
C ASP A 68 14.25 -6.81 -0.22
N HIS A 69 13.35 -6.61 -1.16
CA HIS A 69 13.20 -5.35 -1.84
C HIS A 69 11.75 -4.94 -1.90
N THR A 70 11.53 -3.62 -1.81
CA THR A 70 10.20 -3.06 -2.07
C THR A 70 9.81 -3.31 -3.51
N VAL A 71 8.59 -3.81 -3.71
CA VAL A 71 7.91 -3.96 -4.99
C VAL A 71 6.69 -3.08 -4.99
N GLN A 72 6.54 -2.25 -6.02
CA GLN A 72 5.42 -1.32 -6.14
C GLN A 72 4.76 -1.50 -7.50
N LEU A 73 3.43 -1.48 -7.50
CA LEU A 73 2.60 -1.43 -8.69
C LEU A 73 2.14 0.02 -8.89
N PHE A 74 2.49 0.60 -10.03
CA PHE A 74 2.04 1.92 -10.45
C PHE A 74 1.01 1.82 -11.58
N LEU A 75 0.10 2.78 -11.60
CA LEU A 75 -1.04 2.88 -12.51
C LEU A 75 -0.97 4.18 -13.31
N CYS A 76 -1.23 4.12 -14.61
CA CYS A 76 -1.45 5.29 -15.45
C CYS A 76 -2.54 5.01 -16.50
N CYS A 77 -3.73 5.60 -16.32
CA CYS A 77 -4.85 5.52 -17.27
C CYS A 77 -4.89 6.69 -18.26
N ASP A 78 -4.24 7.80 -17.92
CA ASP A 78 -4.20 9.02 -18.70
C ASP A 78 -2.85 9.69 -18.41
N GLU A 79 -1.96 9.75 -19.41
CA GLU A 79 -0.60 10.26 -19.25
C GLU A 79 -0.56 11.76 -18.91
N LEU A 80 -1.63 12.50 -19.22
CA LEU A 80 -1.76 13.92 -18.90
C LEU A 80 -2.37 14.16 -17.51
N SER A 81 -2.88 13.10 -16.87
CA SER A 81 -3.46 13.18 -15.54
C SER A 81 -2.37 13.25 -14.46
N SER A 82 -2.61 14.07 -13.44
CA SER A 82 -1.78 14.10 -12.23
C SER A 82 -1.81 12.78 -11.43
N PHE A 83 -2.72 11.87 -11.78
CA PHE A 83 -2.80 10.52 -11.21
C PHE A 83 -1.95 9.49 -11.97
N CYS A 84 -1.33 9.83 -13.10
CA CYS A 84 -0.39 8.93 -13.76
C CYS A 84 0.79 8.63 -12.83
N ASN A 85 1.20 7.37 -12.77
CA ASN A 85 2.20 6.85 -11.83
C ASN A 85 1.77 6.91 -10.35
N THR A 86 0.47 6.85 -10.08
CA THR A 86 0.00 6.64 -8.70
C THR A 86 0.24 5.19 -8.30
N GLU A 87 0.73 4.97 -7.08
CA GLU A 87 0.89 3.63 -6.52
C GLU A 87 -0.48 3.01 -6.22
N LEU A 88 -0.70 1.80 -6.75
CA LEU A 88 -1.90 1.01 -6.53
C LEU A 88 -1.68 -0.08 -5.47
N GLY A 89 -0.45 -0.57 -5.29
CA GLY A 89 -0.13 -1.58 -4.29
C GLY A 89 1.36 -1.72 -4.03
N ARG A 90 1.72 -2.25 -2.86
CA ARG A 90 3.09 -2.44 -2.40
C ARG A 90 3.27 -3.80 -1.71
N TRP A 91 4.43 -4.41 -1.92
CA TRP A 91 4.86 -5.68 -1.32
C TRP A 91 6.35 -5.63 -1.02
N ILE A 92 6.84 -6.54 -0.19
CA ILE A 92 8.27 -6.76 0.00
C ILE A 92 8.62 -8.17 -0.48
N THR A 93 9.67 -8.30 -1.28
CA THR A 93 10.13 -9.62 -1.73
C THR A 93 10.69 -10.42 -0.57
N ALA A 94 10.58 -11.74 -0.63
CA ALA A 94 11.24 -12.62 0.32
C ALA A 94 12.75 -12.70 0.07
N PHE A 95 13.54 -12.96 1.10
CA PHE A 95 14.96 -13.29 1.00
C PHE A 95 15.18 -14.62 0.29
N ARG A 96 15.53 -14.52 -1.00
CA ARG A 96 15.97 -15.66 -1.82
C ARG A 96 15.01 -16.83 -1.81
N ARG A 97 13.70 -16.56 -1.77
CA ARG A 97 12.67 -17.59 -1.61
C ARG A 97 11.59 -17.44 -2.65
N GLY A 98 11.39 -18.48 -3.46
CA GLY A 98 10.52 -18.46 -4.65
C GLY A 98 9.02 -18.64 -4.40
N ILE A 99 8.55 -18.38 -3.18
CA ILE A 99 7.14 -18.51 -2.82
C ILE A 99 6.60 -17.16 -2.38
N GLY A 100 5.47 -16.74 -2.97
CA GLY A 100 4.80 -15.51 -2.61
C GLY A 100 3.55 -15.34 -3.45
N ARG A 101 2.38 -15.25 -2.82
CA ARG A 101 1.13 -14.88 -3.47
C ARG A 101 0.23 -14.18 -2.47
N TRP A 102 -0.26 -13.02 -2.85
CA TRP A 102 -1.02 -12.14 -1.98
C TRP A 102 -2.23 -11.62 -2.73
N LEU A 103 -3.30 -11.39 -1.98
CA LEU A 103 -4.54 -10.82 -2.48
C LEU A 103 -4.80 -9.53 -1.70
N THR A 104 -4.38 -8.41 -2.27
CA THR A 104 -4.39 -7.10 -1.60
C THR A 104 -5.64 -6.33 -1.99
N ASP A 105 -6.44 -5.90 -1.01
CA ASP A 105 -7.64 -5.08 -1.24
C ASP A 105 -7.25 -3.61 -1.48
N VAL A 106 -7.60 -3.12 -2.67
CA VAL A 106 -7.36 -1.74 -3.11
C VAL A 106 -8.64 -1.10 -3.64
N SER A 107 -9.80 -1.61 -3.20
CA SER A 107 -11.14 -1.11 -3.56
C SER A 107 -11.29 0.41 -3.41
N PRO A 108 -10.73 1.08 -2.37
CA PRO A 108 -10.79 2.53 -2.26
C PRO A 108 -10.18 3.29 -3.45
N LEU A 109 -9.25 2.67 -4.17
CA LEU A 109 -8.54 3.25 -5.30
C LEU A 109 -9.20 2.97 -6.66
N LEU A 110 -10.37 2.32 -6.69
CA LEU A 110 -11.18 2.13 -7.90
C LEU A 110 -11.31 3.40 -8.77
N PRO A 111 -11.54 4.61 -8.23
CA PRO A 111 -11.68 5.82 -9.04
C PRO A 111 -10.42 6.22 -9.82
N LEU A 112 -9.25 5.67 -9.51
CA LEU A 112 -8.04 5.89 -10.31
C LEU A 112 -8.10 5.17 -11.66
N LEU A 113 -8.91 4.10 -11.77
CA LEU A 113 -9.14 3.35 -13.00
C LEU A 113 -10.23 4.05 -13.83
N ASN A 114 -9.95 5.29 -14.23
CA ASN A 114 -10.95 6.20 -14.82
C ASN A 114 -11.07 6.12 -16.35
N ARG A 115 -10.26 5.28 -17.01
CA ARG A 115 -10.33 4.98 -18.44
C ARG A 115 -10.46 3.47 -18.65
N ASN A 116 -10.92 3.10 -19.85
CA ASN A 116 -11.02 1.72 -20.26
C ASN A 116 -9.67 1.09 -20.61
N ARG A 117 -8.58 1.87 -20.69
CA ARG A 117 -7.25 1.37 -21.01
C ARG A 117 -6.23 2.01 -20.08
N CYS A 118 -5.49 1.19 -19.35
CA CYS A 118 -4.53 1.66 -18.36
C CYS A 118 -3.21 0.89 -18.45
N THR A 119 -2.12 1.59 -18.25
CA THR A 119 -0.77 1.03 -18.17
C THR A 119 -0.40 0.79 -16.71
N PHE A 120 0.09 -0.40 -16.45
CA PHE A 120 0.55 -0.86 -15.15
C PHE A 120 2.06 -1.11 -15.22
N THR A 121 2.77 -0.61 -14.21
CA THR A 121 4.21 -0.80 -14.06
C THR A 121 4.50 -1.42 -12.70
N LEU A 122 4.92 -2.68 -12.69
CA LEU A 122 5.40 -3.37 -11.50
C LEU A 122 6.92 -3.30 -11.47
N LYS A 123 7.50 -2.68 -10.44
CA LYS A 123 8.95 -2.53 -10.35
C LYS A 123 9.47 -2.68 -8.94
N THR A 124 10.77 -2.97 -8.88
CA THR A 124 11.60 -2.99 -7.67
C THR A 124 12.88 -2.19 -7.96
N VAL A 125 13.84 -2.18 -7.04
CA VAL A 125 15.12 -1.50 -7.26
C VAL A 125 15.81 -2.02 -8.54
N PRO A 126 16.34 -1.15 -9.42
CA PRO A 126 16.79 -1.54 -10.76
C PRO A 126 17.91 -2.60 -10.80
N TRP A 127 18.77 -2.61 -9.78
CA TRP A 127 19.91 -3.52 -9.66
C TRP A 127 19.56 -4.87 -9.01
N ALA A 128 18.31 -5.08 -8.61
CA ALA A 128 17.87 -6.36 -8.08
C ALA A 128 18.01 -7.47 -9.13
N MET A 129 18.28 -8.68 -8.66
CA MET A 129 18.14 -9.88 -9.50
C MET A 129 16.66 -10.08 -9.89
N PRO A 130 16.39 -10.75 -11.01
CA PRO A 130 15.03 -10.83 -11.55
C PRO A 130 14.07 -11.63 -10.67
N TRP A 131 12.81 -11.20 -10.66
CA TRP A 131 11.67 -11.97 -10.18
C TRP A 131 10.72 -12.30 -11.34
N ILE A 132 10.04 -13.45 -11.28
CA ILE A 132 8.96 -13.78 -12.20
C ILE A 132 7.64 -13.40 -11.54
N ALA A 133 6.94 -12.43 -12.13
CA ALA A 133 5.70 -11.87 -11.62
C ALA A 133 4.49 -12.32 -12.44
N SER A 134 3.43 -12.71 -11.74
CA SER A 134 2.07 -12.77 -12.30
C SER A 134 1.16 -11.87 -11.48
N LEU A 135 0.38 -11.04 -12.14
CA LEU A 135 -0.54 -10.09 -11.53
C LEU A 135 -1.88 -10.13 -12.26
N SER A 136 -2.97 -10.19 -11.50
CA SER A 136 -4.31 -9.99 -12.03
C SER A 136 -5.10 -9.00 -11.18
N LEU A 137 -5.90 -8.17 -11.84
CA LEU A 137 -6.94 -7.37 -11.20
C LEU A 137 -8.17 -8.23 -11.03
N ARG A 138 -8.76 -8.24 -9.84
CA ARG A 138 -9.98 -9.00 -9.55
C ARG A 138 -11.06 -8.02 -9.13
N PHE A 139 -12.08 -7.89 -9.96
CA PHE A 139 -13.24 -7.05 -9.70
C PHE A 139 -14.41 -7.92 -9.26
N SER A 140 -15.04 -7.59 -8.13
CA SER A 140 -16.20 -8.31 -7.65
C SER A 140 -17.24 -7.36 -7.06
N ILE A 141 -18.44 -7.90 -6.87
CA ILE A 141 -19.51 -7.26 -6.12
C ILE A 141 -19.59 -7.99 -4.79
N SER A 142 -19.41 -7.29 -3.68
CA SER A 142 -19.52 -7.90 -2.37
C SER A 142 -20.99 -8.20 -2.04
N ASN A 143 -21.26 -9.38 -1.48
CA ASN A 143 -22.59 -9.76 -1.00
C ASN A 143 -22.94 -9.10 0.35
N GLN A 144 -22.17 -8.12 0.82
CA GLN A 144 -22.41 -7.47 2.10
C GLN A 144 -23.45 -6.37 1.92
N THR A 145 -24.70 -6.68 2.25
CA THR A 145 -25.64 -5.68 2.73
C THR A 145 -25.03 -5.06 4.00
N ASP A 146 -24.83 -3.75 4.04
CA ASP A 146 -24.54 -3.07 5.30
C ASP A 146 -25.61 -3.45 6.34
N VAL A 147 -25.21 -3.52 7.61
CA VAL A 147 -26.01 -4.00 8.75
C VAL A 147 -27.40 -3.32 8.84
N ASP A 148 -27.58 -2.17 8.19
CA ASP A 148 -28.80 -1.36 8.19
C ASP A 148 -29.60 -1.37 6.86
N GLY A 149 -29.30 -2.27 5.91
CA GLY A 149 -30.00 -2.33 4.61
C GLY A 149 -29.78 -1.10 3.72
N ALA A 150 -28.83 -0.23 4.08
CA ALA A 150 -28.41 0.90 3.28
C ALA A 150 -27.62 0.43 2.05
N ARG A 151 -27.78 1.16 0.93
CA ARG A 151 -27.00 0.94 -0.29
C ARG A 151 -25.53 1.17 0.05
N LYS A 152 -24.68 0.16 -0.18
CA LYS A 152 -23.24 0.23 0.09
C LYS A 152 -22.65 1.47 -0.60
N LEU A 153 -21.86 2.23 0.13
CA LEU A 153 -21.21 3.43 -0.42
C LEU A 153 -20.07 3.01 -1.35
N HIS A 154 -19.96 3.66 -2.50
CA HIS A 154 -18.89 3.40 -3.46
C HIS A 154 -17.88 4.54 -3.49
N PRO A 155 -16.56 4.26 -3.54
CA PRO A 155 -15.56 5.29 -3.73
C PRO A 155 -15.76 5.90 -5.12
N PHE A 156 -15.82 7.23 -5.20
CA PHE A 156 -16.02 7.95 -6.46
C PHE A 156 -14.92 8.97 -6.75
N ARG A 157 -14.08 9.29 -5.75
CA ARG A 157 -12.98 10.24 -5.92
C ARG A 157 -11.83 9.90 -4.97
N VAL A 158 -10.61 10.06 -5.50
CA VAL A 158 -9.36 9.98 -4.75
C VAL A 158 -8.71 11.37 -4.77
N MET A 159 -8.17 11.82 -3.65
CA MET A 159 -7.39 13.06 -3.56
C MET A 159 -6.04 12.75 -2.90
N PRO A 160 -4.90 12.98 -3.57
CA PRO A 160 -3.59 12.80 -2.97
C PRO A 160 -3.40 13.72 -1.76
N LEU A 161 -2.70 13.22 -0.76
CA LEU A 161 -2.32 13.99 0.43
C LEU A 161 -0.79 14.15 0.48
N PHE A 162 -0.13 13.41 1.37
CA PHE A 162 1.29 13.52 1.66
C PHE A 162 2.05 12.31 1.13
N SER A 163 3.32 12.52 0.79
CA SER A 163 4.28 11.46 0.47
C SER A 163 5.32 11.33 1.58
N GLY A 164 6.07 10.23 1.57
CA GLY A 164 7.20 10.03 2.49
C GLY A 164 8.45 10.82 2.09
N GLY A 165 9.57 10.48 2.72
CA GLY A 165 10.88 11.09 2.44
C GLY A 165 11.93 10.70 3.49
N THR A 166 13.12 11.30 3.38
CA THR A 166 14.23 11.10 4.33
C THR A 166 13.83 11.46 5.75
N PHE A 167 13.96 10.52 6.68
CA PHE A 167 13.47 10.62 8.06
C PHE A 167 14.51 11.30 8.97
N ASP A 168 14.70 12.61 8.75
CA ASP A 168 15.70 13.46 9.43
C ASP A 168 15.06 14.69 10.12
N LYS A 169 15.87 15.58 10.68
CA LYS A 169 15.43 16.83 11.38
C LYS A 169 14.62 17.83 10.54
N SER A 170 14.48 17.56 9.25
CA SER A 170 13.66 18.32 8.32
C SER A 170 12.40 17.58 7.92
N TYR A 171 12.20 16.33 8.36
CA TYR A 171 11.10 15.46 7.96
C TYR A 171 9.75 16.15 8.08
N ASN A 172 9.43 16.66 9.27
CA ASN A 172 8.16 17.30 9.57
C ASN A 172 8.04 18.73 9.01
N LYS A 173 9.16 19.39 8.68
CA LYS A 173 9.17 20.75 8.11
C LYS A 173 8.65 20.80 6.66
N ARG A 174 8.50 19.64 6.02
CA ARG A 174 7.98 19.51 4.65
C ARG A 174 6.46 19.50 4.58
N TYR A 175 5.78 19.29 5.69
CA TYR A 175 4.33 19.13 5.74
C TYR A 175 3.68 20.37 6.35
N TRP A 176 2.74 20.93 5.61
CA TRP A 176 1.98 22.10 6.02
C TRP A 176 0.49 21.77 6.08
N PRO A 177 -0.28 22.40 6.98
CA PRO A 177 -1.72 22.26 6.99
C PRO A 177 -2.32 22.53 5.62
N THR A 178 -2.96 21.51 5.05
CA THR A 178 -3.55 21.53 3.72
C THR A 178 -5.07 21.58 3.84
N LYS A 179 -5.70 22.49 3.09
CA LYS A 179 -7.17 22.61 3.05
C LYS A 179 -7.78 21.42 2.34
N LEU A 180 -8.86 20.89 2.90
CA LEU A 180 -9.58 19.73 2.38
C LEU A 180 -10.92 20.16 1.75
N PRO A 181 -10.99 20.31 0.41
CA PRO A 181 -12.28 20.52 -0.25
C PRO A 181 -13.07 19.22 -0.23
N ILE A 182 -14.17 19.17 0.55
CA ILE A 182 -15.05 18.00 0.59
C ILE A 182 -16.10 18.13 -0.52
N PRO A 183 -16.15 17.20 -1.49
CA PRO A 183 -17.20 17.22 -2.51
C PRO A 183 -18.58 17.06 -1.87
N LYS A 184 -19.57 17.84 -2.31
CA LYS A 184 -20.94 17.86 -1.76
C LYS A 184 -21.64 16.49 -1.72
N SER A 185 -21.32 15.61 -2.66
CA SER A 185 -21.91 14.27 -2.74
C SER A 185 -21.29 13.27 -1.77
N SER A 186 -20.29 13.66 -0.97
CA SER A 186 -19.56 12.75 -0.08
C SER A 186 -20.41 12.41 1.14
N LYS A 187 -20.63 11.12 1.36
CA LYS A 187 -21.30 10.58 2.56
C LYS A 187 -20.32 9.96 3.55
N LYS A 188 -19.16 9.53 3.06
CA LYS A 188 -18.04 9.05 3.87
C LYS A 188 -16.73 9.57 3.28
N VAL A 189 -15.79 9.92 4.15
CA VAL A 189 -14.41 10.27 3.81
C VAL A 189 -13.47 9.36 4.58
N GLU A 190 -12.58 8.67 3.88
CA GLU A 190 -11.61 7.75 4.45
C GLU A 190 -10.20 8.27 4.20
N LEU A 191 -9.38 8.32 5.24
CA LEU A 191 -7.94 8.43 5.13
C LEU A 191 -7.37 7.07 4.72
N TYR A 192 -6.61 7.03 3.64
CA TYR A 192 -5.94 5.84 3.13
C TYR A 192 -4.44 6.13 3.04
N ALA A 193 -3.60 5.32 3.69
CA ALA A 193 -2.14 5.48 3.62
C ALA A 193 -1.42 4.13 3.55
N VAL A 194 -0.43 4.03 2.66
CA VAL A 194 0.51 2.91 2.58
C VAL A 194 1.87 3.45 3.04
N ILE A 195 2.33 3.02 4.21
CA ILE A 195 3.51 3.57 4.88
C ILE A 195 4.46 2.43 5.22
N THR A 196 5.74 2.62 4.91
CA THR A 196 6.82 1.69 5.28
C THR A 196 8.08 2.49 5.59
N GLY A 197 8.76 2.19 6.69
CA GLY A 197 10.07 2.74 7.02
C GLY A 197 11.21 1.83 6.56
N HIS A 198 12.31 2.43 6.13
CA HIS A 198 13.46 1.76 5.50
C HIS A 198 14.78 2.40 5.89
N GLY A 199 15.87 1.65 5.77
CA GLY A 199 17.19 2.10 6.19
C GLY A 199 17.36 1.99 7.71
N SER A 200 18.54 2.37 8.18
CA SER A 200 18.91 2.25 9.59
C SER A 200 19.99 3.28 9.91
N ASP A 201 19.63 4.28 10.70
CA ASP A 201 20.60 5.18 11.34
C ASP A 201 21.12 4.57 12.66
N GLU A 202 21.76 5.37 13.51
CA GLU A 202 22.28 4.93 14.81
C GLU A 202 21.22 4.45 15.80
N ASN A 203 19.94 4.80 15.58
CA ASN A 203 18.80 4.38 16.39
C ASN A 203 18.06 3.20 15.74
N GLY A 204 18.54 2.69 14.60
CA GLY A 204 17.83 1.70 13.80
C GLY A 204 16.66 2.27 13.01
N CYS A 205 16.55 3.59 12.88
CA CYS A 205 15.32 4.21 12.40
C CYS A 205 15.10 4.11 10.90
N GLY A 206 13.80 4.03 10.57
CA GLY A 206 13.31 3.55 9.29
C GLY A 206 12.86 2.10 9.42
N GLU A 207 13.78 1.15 9.35
CA GLU A 207 13.45 -0.27 9.30
C GLU A 207 13.16 -0.89 10.67
N PHE A 208 13.93 -0.57 11.72
CA PHE A 208 13.91 -1.31 12.98
C PHE A 208 13.48 -0.50 14.21
N CYS A 209 13.52 0.83 14.16
CA CYS A 209 12.98 1.64 15.26
C CYS A 209 11.45 1.77 15.15
N VAL A 210 10.79 1.96 16.29
CA VAL A 210 9.35 2.24 16.32
C VAL A 210 9.13 3.68 15.86
N THR A 211 8.44 3.84 14.73
CA THR A 211 7.98 5.14 14.24
C THR A 211 6.48 5.27 14.43
N SER A 212 6.02 6.50 14.68
CA SER A 212 4.59 6.85 14.66
C SER A 212 4.30 7.86 13.57
N HIS A 213 3.12 7.73 12.97
CA HIS A 213 2.66 8.49 11.81
C HIS A 213 1.31 9.10 12.16
N HIS A 214 1.22 10.42 12.07
CA HIS A 214 0.08 11.19 12.58
C HIS A 214 -0.56 12.00 11.47
N PHE A 215 -1.89 11.91 11.36
CA PHE A 215 -2.71 12.76 10.50
C PHE A 215 -3.68 13.53 11.38
N LEU A 216 -3.38 14.81 11.58
CA LEU A 216 -4.15 15.71 12.44
C LEU A 216 -5.18 16.45 11.60
N ILE A 217 -6.46 16.14 11.84
CA ILE A 217 -7.61 16.77 11.17
C ILE A 217 -8.12 17.93 12.02
N ASN A 218 -8.29 19.09 11.38
CA ASN A 218 -8.82 20.32 11.99
C ASN A 218 -8.11 20.72 13.29
N SER A 219 -6.82 20.42 13.40
CA SER A 219 -5.99 20.67 14.60
C SER A 219 -6.51 20.01 15.90
N ILE A 220 -7.46 19.07 15.81
CA ILE A 220 -8.15 18.48 16.97
C ILE A 220 -8.06 16.95 16.95
N TYR A 221 -8.31 16.33 15.80
CA TYR A 221 -8.42 14.87 15.71
C TYR A 221 -7.13 14.25 15.20
N ASN A 222 -6.35 13.65 16.10
CA ASN A 222 -5.10 12.98 15.76
C ASN A 222 -5.34 11.51 15.41
N ASN A 223 -5.18 11.15 14.14
CA ASN A 223 -5.23 9.77 13.68
C ASN A 223 -3.80 9.23 13.63
N THR A 224 -3.50 8.20 14.41
CA THR A 224 -2.13 7.70 14.59
C THR A 224 -1.98 6.26 14.11
N LEU A 225 -0.91 5.98 13.38
CA LEU A 225 -0.41 4.65 13.08
C LEU A 225 0.99 4.50 13.68
N THR A 226 1.19 3.51 14.54
CA THR A 226 2.51 3.21 15.15
C THR A 226 2.97 1.81 14.74
N PHE A 227 4.25 1.67 14.42
CA PHE A 227 4.86 0.38 14.07
C PHE A 227 5.47 -0.31 15.29
N ASP A 228 4.64 -0.66 16.27
CA ASP A 228 5.08 -1.20 17.57
C ASP A 228 5.88 -2.50 17.47
N SER A 229 5.73 -3.25 16.37
CA SER A 229 6.49 -4.48 16.15
C SER A 229 7.92 -4.24 15.67
N ALA A 230 8.28 -3.03 15.21
CA ALA A 230 9.60 -2.74 14.66
C ALA A 230 10.71 -3.08 15.67
N GLY A 231 11.77 -3.74 15.22
CA GLY A 231 12.92 -4.13 16.03
C GLY A 231 12.68 -5.35 16.94
N THR A 232 11.45 -5.84 17.05
CA THR A 232 11.16 -7.04 17.86
C THR A 232 11.77 -8.30 17.22
N ALA A 233 12.24 -9.24 18.04
CA ALA A 233 12.93 -10.43 17.55
C ALA A 233 12.07 -11.35 16.66
N LEU A 234 10.74 -11.31 16.79
CA LEU A 234 9.81 -12.22 16.12
C LEU A 234 8.64 -11.51 15.43
N GLY A 235 8.67 -10.18 15.26
CA GLY A 235 7.54 -9.42 14.75
C GLY A 235 6.98 -9.96 13.43
N CYS A 236 7.84 -10.25 12.45
CA CYS A 236 7.42 -10.83 11.18
C CYS A 236 7.16 -12.33 11.22
N THR A 237 7.83 -13.05 12.13
CA THR A 237 7.47 -14.45 12.44
C THR A 237 5.98 -14.57 12.81
N MET A 238 5.48 -13.63 13.61
CA MET A 238 4.07 -13.62 14.03
C MET A 238 3.08 -13.31 12.90
N ARG A 239 3.56 -12.78 11.77
CA ARG A 239 2.78 -12.47 10.55
C ARG A 239 2.74 -13.61 9.54
N VAL A 240 3.39 -14.75 9.81
CA VAL A 240 3.33 -15.95 8.93
C VAL A 240 1.88 -16.45 8.78
N LYS A 241 1.06 -16.31 9.81
CA LYS A 241 -0.39 -16.61 9.75
C LYS A 241 -1.17 -15.67 8.82
N ASP A 242 -0.63 -14.49 8.55
CA ASP A 242 -1.23 -13.47 7.69
C ASP A 242 -0.67 -13.52 6.25
N GLY A 243 0.27 -14.43 5.98
CA GLY A 243 0.82 -14.67 4.65
C GLY A 243 2.31 -14.34 4.48
N ALA A 244 2.99 -13.91 5.54
CA ALA A 244 4.44 -13.66 5.46
C ALA A 244 5.15 -14.98 5.17
N VAL A 245 6.14 -14.95 4.29
CA VAL A 245 6.81 -16.16 3.82
C VAL A 245 7.78 -16.63 4.91
N PRO A 246 7.62 -17.85 5.44
CA PRO A 246 8.53 -18.36 6.46
C PRO A 246 9.76 -19.04 5.84
N ASN A 247 10.79 -19.21 6.67
CA ASN A 247 12.03 -19.92 6.33
C ASN A 247 12.76 -19.33 5.13
N GLU A 248 12.84 -18.01 5.08
CA GLU A 248 13.65 -17.31 4.10
C GLU A 248 15.14 -17.34 4.47
N HIS A 249 16.01 -16.91 3.55
CA HIS A 249 17.47 -17.01 3.74
C HIS A 249 18.09 -15.83 4.53
N GLY A 250 17.31 -14.80 4.89
CA GLY A 250 17.78 -13.61 5.58
C GLY A 250 17.14 -13.39 6.95
N THR A 251 17.09 -12.13 7.39
CA THR A 251 16.63 -11.71 8.72
C THR A 251 15.11 -11.66 8.87
N TRP A 252 14.38 -12.48 8.12
CA TRP A 252 12.92 -12.43 7.92
C TRP A 252 12.06 -12.50 9.19
N LEU A 253 12.65 -12.93 10.31
CA LEU A 253 11.99 -13.12 11.59
C LEU A 253 11.63 -11.81 12.28
N TYR A 254 12.48 -10.78 12.14
CA TYR A 254 12.42 -9.54 12.93
C TYR A 254 11.19 -8.70 12.56
N GLY A 255 10.65 -7.91 13.48
CA GLY A 255 9.63 -6.94 13.13
C GLY A 255 10.24 -5.69 12.49
N ARG A 256 9.57 -5.13 11.48
CA ARG A 256 10.04 -3.96 10.73
C ARG A 256 9.02 -2.81 10.77
N GLY A 257 9.44 -1.63 10.31
CA GLY A 257 8.65 -0.41 10.22
C GLY A 257 7.49 -0.50 9.22
N GLY A 258 6.46 -1.27 9.56
CA GLY A 258 5.19 -1.33 8.81
C GLY A 258 5.14 -2.41 7.72
N TRP A 259 6.13 -3.30 7.64
CA TRP A 259 6.19 -4.35 6.63
C TRP A 259 6.87 -5.63 7.15
N CYS A 260 6.79 -6.69 6.35
CA CYS A 260 7.52 -7.94 6.53
C CYS A 260 7.96 -8.48 5.18
N ASP A 261 9.09 -9.18 5.17
CA ASP A 261 9.58 -9.89 3.99
C ASP A 261 8.54 -10.90 3.52
N GLY A 262 8.42 -11.02 2.19
CA GLY A 262 7.47 -11.93 1.58
C GLY A 262 6.01 -11.66 1.96
N LEU A 263 5.64 -10.40 2.25
CA LEU A 263 4.28 -9.99 2.60
C LEU A 263 3.84 -8.75 1.79
N GLN A 264 2.53 -8.63 1.57
CA GLN A 264 1.95 -7.38 1.10
C GLN A 264 1.99 -6.29 2.19
N VAL A 265 2.09 -5.03 1.78
CA VAL A 265 1.88 -3.90 2.68
C VAL A 265 0.41 -3.52 2.60
N ASP A 266 -0.33 -3.82 3.67
CA ASP A 266 -1.75 -3.47 3.74
C ASP A 266 -1.90 -1.96 3.98
N PRO A 267 -2.83 -1.27 3.28
CA PRO A 267 -3.09 0.13 3.53
C PRO A 267 -3.72 0.33 4.90
N TRP A 268 -3.25 1.35 5.63
CA TRP A 268 -3.92 1.86 6.81
C TRP A 268 -5.10 2.73 6.39
N ARG A 269 -6.28 2.41 6.93
CA ARG A 269 -7.55 3.01 6.53
C ARG A 269 -8.31 3.48 7.76
N VAL A 270 -8.71 4.75 7.76
CA VAL A 270 -9.46 5.36 8.88
C VAL A 270 -10.63 6.16 8.34
N ASP A 271 -11.83 5.88 8.85
CA ASP A 271 -13.00 6.72 8.58
C ASP A 271 -12.88 8.03 9.38
N ILE A 272 -12.72 9.14 8.67
CA ILE A 272 -12.57 10.47 9.27
C ILE A 272 -13.83 11.32 9.09
N THR A 273 -14.95 10.74 8.62
CA THR A 273 -16.18 11.48 8.29
C THR A 273 -16.68 12.33 9.45
N LYS A 274 -16.67 11.79 10.67
CA LYS A 274 -17.11 12.49 11.89
C LYS A 274 -16.13 13.55 12.40
N GLN A 275 -14.94 13.65 11.80
CA GLN A 275 -13.89 14.60 12.15
C GLN A 275 -13.92 15.85 11.25
N LEU A 276 -14.79 15.85 10.23
CA LEU A 276 -14.88 16.87 9.20
C LEU A 276 -16.17 17.68 9.34
N ASP A 277 -16.09 18.98 9.06
CA ASP A 277 -17.27 19.79 8.77
C ASP A 277 -17.76 19.50 7.34
N LEU A 278 -18.93 18.87 7.22
CA LEU A 278 -19.57 18.59 5.93
C LEU A 278 -20.55 19.70 5.50
N SER A 279 -20.77 20.72 6.32
CA SER A 279 -21.76 21.79 6.08
C SER A 279 -21.31 22.87 5.08
N GLU A 280 -20.08 22.78 4.58
CA GLU A 280 -19.40 23.77 3.71
C GLU A 280 -19.13 25.14 4.36
N SER A 281 -19.44 25.30 5.65
CA SER A 281 -19.30 26.58 6.35
C SER A 281 -17.86 26.89 6.75
N GLU A 282 -17.07 25.86 7.09
CA GLU A 282 -15.65 25.97 7.41
C GLU A 282 -14.75 25.13 6.49
N SER A 283 -13.52 25.61 6.29
CA SER A 283 -12.53 24.84 5.54
C SER A 283 -11.85 23.82 6.45
N ASN A 284 -12.14 22.54 6.23
CA ASN A 284 -11.39 21.46 6.87
C ASN A 284 -9.89 21.55 6.53
N THR A 285 -9.04 21.11 7.45
CA THR A 285 -7.59 21.02 7.26
C THR A 285 -7.04 19.67 7.70
N VAL A 286 -5.94 19.24 7.08
CA VAL A 286 -5.13 18.11 7.53
C VAL A 286 -3.65 18.50 7.53
N VAL A 287 -2.91 18.01 8.50
CA VAL A 287 -1.45 18.00 8.47
C VAL A 287 -0.94 16.61 8.85
N TYR A 288 0.17 16.21 8.23
CA TYR A 288 0.87 14.97 8.54
C TYR A 288 2.19 15.26 9.25
N PHE A 289 2.58 14.41 10.20
CA PHE A 289 3.92 14.38 10.78
C PHE A 289 4.28 12.95 11.21
N GLY A 290 5.57 12.63 11.20
CA GLY A 290 6.10 11.36 11.69
C GLY A 290 7.10 11.58 12.81
N LEU A 291 7.08 10.72 13.82
CA LEU A 291 7.89 10.86 15.01
C LEU A 291 8.70 9.59 15.28
N PHE A 292 9.85 9.80 15.92
CA PHE A 292 10.64 8.78 16.59
C PHE A 292 10.70 9.14 18.07
N ASP A 293 10.36 8.20 18.95
CA ASP A 293 10.28 8.42 20.41
C ASP A 293 9.47 9.67 20.81
N GLY A 294 8.38 9.92 20.07
CA GLY A 294 7.48 11.05 20.30
C GLY A 294 8.05 12.42 19.93
N MET A 295 9.21 12.47 19.26
CA MET A 295 9.88 13.69 18.83
C MET A 295 10.14 13.70 17.32
N ASP A 296 10.44 14.88 16.78
CA ASP A 296 10.96 15.00 15.42
C ASP A 296 12.23 14.15 15.29
N PRO A 297 12.38 13.35 14.22
CA PRO A 297 13.58 12.55 14.04
C PRO A 297 14.80 13.46 13.85
N ASP A 298 15.90 13.22 14.55
CA ASP A 298 17.15 13.99 14.42
C ASP A 298 18.38 13.07 14.54
N PRO A 299 18.60 12.19 13.54
CA PRO A 299 19.73 11.28 13.58
C PRO A 299 21.06 11.96 13.29
N ALA A 300 22.11 11.47 13.94
CA ALA A 300 23.50 11.91 13.75
C ALA A 300 24.18 11.19 12.56
N GLN A 301 23.77 9.97 12.23
CA GLN A 301 24.25 9.22 11.07
C GLN A 301 23.33 9.38 9.86
N GLN A 302 23.62 8.60 8.80
CA GLN A 302 22.79 8.62 7.60
C GLN A 302 21.35 8.20 7.95
N PRO A 303 20.36 9.09 7.75
CA PRO A 303 18.99 8.83 8.16
C PRO A 303 18.37 7.68 7.36
N GLY A 304 17.46 6.96 8.01
CA GLY A 304 16.46 6.16 7.32
C GLY A 304 15.51 7.01 6.47
N TYR A 305 14.53 6.36 5.86
CA TYR A 305 13.53 7.04 5.05
C TYR A 305 12.17 6.34 5.13
N ILE A 306 11.12 7.11 4.93
CA ILE A 306 9.75 6.61 4.86
C ILE A 306 9.33 6.60 3.39
N ILE A 307 8.88 5.45 2.89
CA ILE A 307 8.12 5.40 1.64
C ILE A 307 6.64 5.49 2.01
N MET A 308 5.95 6.55 1.58
CA MET A 308 4.53 6.73 1.84
C MET A 308 3.78 7.22 0.62
N SER A 309 2.59 6.64 0.40
CA SER A 309 1.54 7.16 -0.46
C SER A 309 0.28 7.34 0.40
N SER A 310 -0.31 8.53 0.40
CA SER A 310 -1.55 8.79 1.16
C SER A 310 -2.59 9.57 0.37
N PHE A 311 -3.86 9.28 0.65
CA PHE A 311 -5.02 9.82 -0.05
C PHE A 311 -6.18 10.06 0.91
N LEU A 312 -7.07 10.98 0.53
CA LEU A 312 -8.46 10.95 0.95
C LEU A 312 -9.31 10.27 -0.11
N ILE A 313 -10.16 9.35 0.34
CA ILE A 313 -11.09 8.61 -0.48
C ILE A 313 -12.51 9.07 -0.13
N PHE A 314 -13.25 9.54 -1.13
CA PHE A 314 -14.61 10.01 -0.96
C PHE A 314 -15.60 8.98 -1.48
N TYR A 315 -16.62 8.70 -0.68
CA TYR A 315 -17.66 7.72 -0.97
C TYR A 315 -19.04 8.39 -1.05
N LYS A 316 -19.93 7.88 -1.91
CA LYS A 316 -21.31 8.39 -2.10
C LYS A 316 -22.34 7.28 -2.20
#